data_AF-A0A954G9J0-F1
#
_entry.id   AF-A0A954G9J0-F1
#
_cell.length_a   1.000
_cell.length_b   1.000
_cell.length_c   1.000
_cell.angle_alpha   90.00
_cell.angle_beta   90.00
_cell.angle_gamma   90.00
#
_symmetry.space_group_name_H-M   'P 1'
#
loop_
_entity.id
_entity.type
_entity.pdbx_description
1 polymer ?
#
loop_
_entity_poly.entity_id
_entity_poly.type
_entity_poly.pdbx_seq_one_letter_code
_entity_poly.pdbx_strand_id
1 'polypeptide(L)'
;PEEEYLTSMEAVESPFFRRFRVLDELPNNDRDLKKYFRSASFGQLEIKCRRIPVSIEALRRKLSLKGEAAGVLIIARLQGKSRALICERE
;
A
#
# COMPACT_ATOMS: atom_id res chain seq x y z
N PRO A 1 -12.77 0.40 18.09
CA PRO A 1 -11.50 0.47 17.35
C PRO A 1 -11.24 -0.88 16.67
N GLU A 2 -11.45 -0.97 15.36
CA GLU A 2 -11.28 -2.19 14.58
C GLU A 2 -10.13 -2.02 13.58
N GLU A 3 -8.94 -1.71 14.09
CA GLU A 3 -7.75 -1.62 13.27
C GLU A 3 -7.14 -3.03 13.11
N GLU A 4 -7.09 -3.54 11.88
CA GLU A 4 -6.60 -4.90 11.55
C GLU A 4 -5.09 -4.97 11.30
N TYR A 5 -4.40 -3.83 11.34
CA TYR A 5 -2.95 -3.75 11.15
C TYR A 5 -2.28 -3.33 12.45
N LEU A 6 -1.17 -3.99 12.77
CA LEU A 6 -0.25 -3.54 13.81
C LEU A 6 0.78 -2.63 13.15
N THR A 7 1.12 -1.53 13.82
CA THR A 7 2.16 -0.59 13.38
C THR A 7 3.16 -0.39 14.51
N SER A 8 4.41 -0.16 14.14
CA SER A 8 5.52 0.07 15.06
C SER A 8 6.56 0.91 14.34
N MET A 9 7.29 1.74 15.10
CA MET A 9 8.47 2.45 14.58
C MET A 9 9.68 1.51 14.45
N GLU A 10 9.66 0.40 15.19
CA GLU A 10 10.71 -0.61 15.21
C GLU A 10 10.27 -1.88 14.51
N ALA A 11 11.22 -2.55 13.85
CA ALA A 11 11.00 -3.86 13.26
C ALA A 11 10.76 -4.91 14.35
N VAL A 12 9.60 -5.57 14.30
CA VAL A 12 9.25 -6.67 15.21
C VAL A 12 9.17 -7.96 14.43
N GLU A 13 10.03 -8.93 14.73
CA GLU A 13 9.95 -10.26 14.14
C GLU A 13 8.92 -11.12 14.86
N SER A 14 8.14 -11.90 14.10
CA SER A 14 7.14 -12.79 14.66
C SER A 14 6.70 -13.83 13.63
N PRO A 15 6.45 -15.09 14.06
CA PRO A 15 5.86 -16.10 13.17
C PRO A 15 4.37 -15.85 12.87
N PHE A 16 3.71 -14.93 13.59
CA PHE A 16 2.26 -14.72 13.51
C PHE A 16 1.83 -13.65 12.50
N PHE A 17 2.75 -12.82 12.04
CA PHE A 17 2.44 -11.75 11.09
C PHE A 17 3.56 -11.54 10.08
N ARG A 18 3.22 -10.91 8.97
CA ARG A 18 4.20 -10.45 7.98
C ARG A 18 4.39 -8.95 8.09
N ARG A 19 5.64 -8.52 7.93
CA ARG A 19 6.01 -7.10 7.95
C ARG A 19 5.95 -6.50 6.56
N PHE A 20 5.64 -5.22 6.56
CA PHE A 20 5.68 -4.37 5.38
C PHE A 20 6.31 -3.05 5.81
N ARG A 21 7.46 -2.70 5.25
CA ARG A 21 8.08 -1.40 5.52
C ARG A 21 7.34 -0.34 4.74
N VAL A 22 6.75 0.62 5.43
CA VAL A 22 6.09 1.76 4.80
C VAL A 22 7.15 2.68 4.21
N LEU A 23 7.04 2.92 2.90
CA LEU A 23 7.90 3.82 2.14
C LEU A 23 7.26 5.21 1.99
N ASP A 24 5.93 5.25 1.85
CA ASP A 24 5.17 6.50 1.74
C ASP A 24 3.69 6.29 2.13
N GLU A 25 3.02 7.37 2.56
CA GLU A 25 1.59 7.40 2.89
C GLU A 25 0.87 8.51 2.11
N LEU A 26 0.03 8.10 1.16
CA LEU A 26 -0.71 9.01 0.30
C LEU A 26 -2.21 9.02 0.65
N PRO A 27 -2.94 10.08 0.29
CA PRO A 27 -4.39 9.99 0.18
C PRO A 27 -4.78 8.92 -0.84
N ASN A 28 -5.86 8.16 -0.58
CA ASN A 28 -6.35 7.18 -1.54
C ASN A 28 -7.12 7.86 -2.70
N ASN A 29 -6.40 8.53 -3.59
CA ASN A 29 -6.96 9.12 -4.80
C ASN A 29 -6.08 8.83 -6.02
N ASP A 30 -6.72 8.79 -7.20
CA ASP A 30 -6.05 8.42 -8.45
C ASP A 30 -4.88 9.35 -8.82
N ARG A 31 -4.98 10.65 -8.50
CA ARG A 31 -3.99 11.66 -8.91
C ARG A 31 -2.67 11.43 -8.20
N ASP A 32 -2.70 11.30 -6.89
CA ASP A 32 -1.51 11.19 -6.06
C ASP A 32 -0.85 9.82 -6.25
N LEU A 33 -1.66 8.75 -6.37
CA LEU A 33 -1.16 7.42 -6.69
C LEU A 33 -0.48 7.35 -8.06
N LYS A 34 -1.10 7.89 -9.12
CA LYS A 34 -0.47 7.93 -10.45
C LYS A 34 0.82 8.73 -10.45
N LYS A 35 0.86 9.85 -9.72
CA LYS A 35 2.07 10.67 -9.60
C LYS A 35 3.20 9.87 -8.96
N TYR A 36 2.93 9.17 -7.86
CA TYR A 36 3.93 8.37 -7.15
C TYR A 36 4.46 7.21 -8.00
N PHE A 37 3.56 6.37 -8.55
CA PHE A 37 3.97 5.18 -9.29
C PHE A 37 4.64 5.47 -10.63
N ARG A 38 4.49 6.70 -11.17
CA ARG A 38 5.21 7.13 -12.38
C ARG A 38 6.72 7.32 -12.14
N SER A 39 7.12 7.70 -10.92
CA SER A 39 8.52 7.89 -10.52
C SER A 39 9.07 6.73 -9.70
N ALA A 40 8.22 5.89 -9.11
CA ALA A 40 8.65 4.71 -8.39
C ALA A 40 9.19 3.63 -9.35
N SER A 41 10.14 2.82 -8.87
CA SER A 41 10.77 1.73 -9.63
C SER A 41 10.10 0.37 -9.41
N PHE A 42 8.77 0.38 -9.19
CA PHE A 42 7.99 -0.85 -9.02
C PHE A 42 7.51 -1.40 -10.36
N GLY A 43 7.92 -2.63 -10.70
CA GLY A 43 7.44 -3.39 -11.85
C GLY A 43 6.23 -4.27 -11.53
N GLN A 44 6.08 -4.66 -10.27
CA GLN A 44 4.95 -5.44 -9.78
C GLN A 44 4.38 -4.83 -8.51
N LEU A 45 3.06 -4.92 -8.36
CA LEU A 45 2.36 -4.39 -7.19
C LEU A 45 1.38 -5.43 -6.64
N GLU A 46 1.64 -5.87 -5.41
CA GLU A 46 0.65 -6.57 -4.60
C GLU A 46 -0.31 -5.53 -3.99
N ILE A 47 -1.61 -5.70 -4.19
CA ILE A 47 -2.61 -4.76 -3.65
C ILE A 47 -3.40 -5.47 -2.56
N LYS A 48 -3.41 -4.87 -1.36
CA LYS A 48 -4.20 -5.32 -0.22
C LYS A 48 -5.24 -4.26 0.12
N CYS A 49 -6.50 -4.66 0.21
CA CYS A 49 -7.58 -3.81 0.67
C CYS A 49 -8.23 -4.44 1.90
N ARG A 50 -8.50 -3.64 2.94
CA ARG A 50 -9.25 -4.07 4.13
C ARG A 50 -10.46 -3.18 4.34
N ARG A 51 -11.65 -3.80 4.28
CA ARG A 51 -12.95 -3.18 4.57
C ARG A 51 -13.18 -1.83 3.87
N ILE A 52 -12.60 -1.66 2.68
CA ILE A 52 -12.78 -0.49 1.82
C ILE A 52 -13.23 -0.99 0.45
N PRO A 53 -14.34 -0.47 -0.11
CA PRO A 53 -14.83 -0.86 -1.42
C PRO A 53 -13.95 -0.24 -2.53
N VAL A 54 -12.80 -0.87 -2.80
CA VAL A 54 -11.90 -0.50 -3.91
C VAL A 54 -11.86 -1.64 -4.90
N SER A 55 -12.09 -1.32 -6.19
CA SER A 55 -11.86 -2.26 -7.27
C SER A 55 -10.36 -2.41 -7.52
N ILE A 56 -9.81 -3.57 -7.14
CA ILE A 56 -8.39 -3.91 -7.32
C ILE A 56 -8.02 -3.86 -8.81
N GLU A 57 -8.89 -4.37 -9.69
CA GLU A 57 -8.62 -4.36 -11.12
C GLU A 57 -8.60 -2.95 -11.71
N ALA A 58 -9.54 -2.08 -11.29
CA ALA A 58 -9.54 -0.70 -11.74
C ALA A 58 -8.26 0.02 -11.28
N LEU A 59 -7.81 -0.26 -10.05
CA LEU A 59 -6.57 0.30 -9.52
C LEU A 59 -5.37 -0.18 -10.34
N ARG A 60 -5.28 -1.50 -10.63
CA ARG A 60 -4.23 -2.08 -11.48
C ARG A 60 -4.19 -1.43 -12.87
N ARG A 61 -5.34 -1.23 -13.51
CA ARG A 61 -5.41 -0.61 -14.85
C ARG A 61 -5.01 0.87 -14.85
N LYS A 62 -5.27 1.58 -13.75
CA LYS A 62 -4.98 3.02 -13.64
C LYS A 62 -3.52 3.32 -13.31
N LEU A 63 -2.83 2.40 -12.65
CA LEU A 63 -1.44 2.58 -12.23
C LEU A 63 -0.50 2.12 -13.35
N SER A 64 0.34 3.04 -13.80
CA SER A 64 1.45 2.71 -14.71
C SER A 64 2.67 2.39 -13.86
N LEU A 65 2.98 1.10 -13.76
CA LEU A 65 4.15 0.58 -13.06
C LEU A 65 5.37 0.61 -13.99
N LYS A 66 6.54 0.95 -13.45
CA LYS A 66 7.81 1.03 -14.16
C LYS A 66 8.92 0.52 -13.26
N GLY A 67 9.86 -0.24 -13.82
CA GLY A 67 10.99 -0.81 -13.09
C GLY A 67 10.80 -2.29 -12.80
N GLU A 68 11.59 -2.80 -11.85
CA GLU A 68 11.73 -4.24 -11.60
C GLU A 68 11.38 -4.63 -10.16
N ALA A 69 11.33 -3.66 -9.24
CA ALA A 69 11.06 -3.94 -7.83
C ALA A 69 9.63 -4.40 -7.60
N ALA A 70 9.43 -5.26 -6.60
CA ALA A 70 8.12 -5.62 -6.10
C ALA A 70 7.68 -4.63 -5.01
N GLY A 71 6.50 -4.04 -5.19
CA GLY A 71 5.87 -3.18 -4.20
C GLY A 71 4.60 -3.79 -3.62
N VAL A 72 4.16 -3.26 -2.48
CA VAL A 72 2.89 -3.58 -1.84
C VAL A 72 2.12 -2.29 -1.63
N LEU A 73 0.89 -2.21 -2.14
CA LEU A 73 -0.03 -1.12 -1.90
C LEU A 73 -1.12 -1.58 -0.93
N ILE A 74 -1.13 -1.02 0.26
CA ILE A 74 -2.16 -1.29 1.27
C ILE A 74 -3.15 -0.13 1.29
N ILE A 75 -4.41 -0.42 0.99
CA ILE A 75 -5.52 0.51 1.16
C ILE A 75 -6.22 0.20 2.48
N ALA A 76 -6.11 1.13 3.43
CA ALA A 76 -6.61 1.00 4.78
C ALA A 76 -7.29 2.28 5.25
N ARG A 77 -8.08 2.17 6.32
CA ARG A 77 -8.71 3.32 6.98
C ARG A 77 -7.85 3.70 8.17
N LEU A 78 -7.21 4.86 8.12
CA LEU A 78 -6.41 5.42 9.20
C LEU A 78 -7.14 6.66 9.73
N GLN A 79 -7.44 6.68 11.03
CA GLN A 79 -8.15 7.79 11.68
C GLN A 79 -9.43 8.21 10.93
N GLY A 80 -10.21 7.23 10.45
CA GLY A 80 -11.45 7.48 9.71
C GLY A 80 -11.28 7.83 8.22
N LYS A 81 -10.05 8.05 7.74
CA LYS A 81 -9.77 8.42 6.34
C LYS A 81 -9.23 7.23 5.56
N SER A 82 -9.64 7.10 4.30
CA SER A 82 -9.03 6.12 3.39
C SER A 82 -7.64 6.59 2.96
N ARG A 83 -6.61 5.83 3.32
CA ARG A 83 -5.22 6.08 2.98
C ARG A 83 -4.66 4.94 2.15
N ALA A 84 -3.63 5.29 1.39
CA ALA A 84 -2.85 4.38 0.59
C ALA A 84 -1.41 4.35 1.13
N LEU A 85 -1.00 3.19 1.65
CA LEU A 85 0.34 2.96 2.14
C LEU A 85 1.12 2.23 1.06
N ILE A 86 2.23 2.82 0.64
CA ILE A 86 3.18 2.19 -0.27
C ILE A 86 4.21 1.52 0.60
N CYS A 87 4.39 0.23 0.41
CA CYS A 87 5.29 -0.57 1.20
C CYS A 87 6.17 -1.47 0.33
N GLU A 88 7.24 -1.97 0.92
CA GLU A 88 7.95 -3.16 0.47
C GLU A 88 7.74 -4.30 1.47
N ARG A 89 7.91 -5.53 0.99
CA ARG A 89 7.86 -6.70 1.87
C ARG A 89 9.21 -6.90 2.52
N GLU A 90 9.19 -7.12 3.84
CA GLU A 90 10.33 -7.54 4.65
C GLU A 90 10.18 -9.00 5.10
#